data_AF-A0A8S2G9N4-F1
#
_entry.id   AF-A0A8S2G9N4-F1
#
_cell.length_a   1.000
_cell.length_b   1.000
_cell.length_c   1.000
_cell.angle_alpha   90.00
_cell.angle_beta   90.00
_cell.angle_gamma   90.00
#
_symmetry.space_group_name_H-M   'P 1'
#
loop_
_entity.id
_entity.type
_entity.pdbx_description
1 polymer ?
#
loop_
_entity_poly.entity_id
_entity_poly.type
_entity_poly.pdbx_seq_one_letter_code
_entity_poly.pdbx_strand_id
1 'polypeptide(L)'
;NVMVNDLRDERLEQLSKYLSHDQYRYLIITLVVSDDNLLKQRVLGPRDSGFRNFERAIECNRNIRQRSLCVHEHKLDNTNHTPRQTADQVLQIIDDFCLRNISDYHK
;
A
#
# COMPACT_ATOMS: atom_id res chain seq x y z
N ASN A 1 10.50 6.15 -10.21
CA ASN A 1 10.78 6.60 -8.82
C ASN A 1 9.88 5.85 -7.87
N VAL A 2 10.40 5.38 -6.73
CA VAL A 2 9.61 4.71 -5.69
C VAL A 2 9.63 5.58 -4.44
N MET A 3 8.46 5.85 -3.86
CA MET A 3 8.32 6.56 -2.61
C MET A 3 7.70 5.62 -1.57
N VAL A 4 8.36 5.48 -0.42
CA VAL A 4 7.84 4.75 0.74
C VAL A 4 7.49 5.77 1.81
N ASN A 5 6.25 5.76 2.30
CA ASN A 5 5.75 6.78 3.22
C ASN A 5 4.67 6.21 4.16
N ASP A 6 4.50 6.81 5.33
CA ASP A 6 3.48 6.52 6.35
C ASP A 6 2.36 7.58 6.35
N LEU A 7 1.95 8.02 5.15
CA LEU A 7 0.93 9.06 4.98
C LEU A 7 -0.39 8.70 5.68
N ARG A 8 -0.97 9.70 6.35
CA ARG A 8 -2.37 9.64 6.80
C ARG A 8 -3.32 9.58 5.61
N ASP A 9 -4.50 8.99 5.78
CA ASP A 9 -5.50 8.85 4.70
C ASP A 9 -5.84 10.19 4.02
N GLU A 10 -5.98 11.28 4.77
CA GLU A 10 -6.19 12.64 4.24
C GLU A 10 -5.10 13.06 3.25
N ARG A 11 -3.85 12.63 3.50
CA ARG A 11 -2.71 12.92 2.63
C ARG A 11 -2.68 12.00 1.42
N LEU A 12 -3.16 10.76 1.51
CA LEU A 12 -3.34 9.87 0.36
C LEU A 12 -4.40 10.40 -0.60
N GLU A 13 -5.51 10.92 -0.08
CA GLU A 13 -6.54 11.57 -0.90
C GLU A 13 -6.03 12.84 -1.58
N GLN A 14 -5.25 13.67 -0.86
CA GLN A 14 -4.62 14.84 -1.46
C GLN A 14 -3.61 14.43 -2.53
N LEU A 15 -2.75 13.44 -2.24
CA LEU A 15 -1.72 12.96 -3.15
C LEU A 15 -2.34 12.42 -4.44
N SER A 16 -3.41 11.61 -4.33
CA SER A 16 -4.11 11.11 -5.51
C SER A 16 -4.67 12.27 -6.34
N LYS A 17 -5.29 13.29 -5.74
CA LYS A 17 -5.74 14.50 -6.47
C LYS A 17 -4.60 15.25 -7.18
N TYR A 18 -3.44 15.40 -6.53
CA TYR A 18 -2.28 16.08 -7.14
C TYR A 18 -1.66 15.26 -8.28
N LEU A 19 -1.59 13.95 -8.12
CA LEU A 19 -1.00 13.04 -9.10
C LEU A 19 -1.98 12.70 -10.24
N SER A 20 -3.27 12.96 -10.08
CA SER A 20 -4.29 12.84 -11.13
C SER A 20 -4.14 13.85 -12.27
N HIS A 21 -3.15 14.74 -12.22
CA HIS A 21 -2.80 15.54 -13.38
C HIS A 21 -2.23 14.63 -14.48
N ASP A 22 -2.71 14.75 -15.72
CA ASP A 22 -2.43 13.85 -16.86
C ASP A 22 -0.94 13.61 -17.20
N GLN A 23 -0.05 14.35 -16.55
CA GLN A 23 1.39 14.26 -16.74
C GLN A 23 2.05 13.16 -15.90
N TYR A 24 1.36 12.63 -14.87
CA TYR A 24 1.92 11.65 -13.97
C TYR A 24 1.20 10.31 -14.06
N ARG A 25 1.95 9.26 -14.38
CA ARG A 25 1.52 7.88 -14.19
C ARG A 25 1.92 7.45 -12.79
N TYR A 26 0.93 7.09 -11.97
CA TYR A 26 1.17 6.68 -10.59
C TYR A 26 0.35 5.43 -10.25
N LEU A 27 0.91 4.66 -9.32
CA LEU A 27 0.31 3.46 -8.74
C LEU A 27 0.52 3.54 -7.24
N ILE A 28 -0.55 3.38 -6.47
CA ILE A 28 -0.51 3.31 -5.01
C ILE A 28 -0.63 1.84 -4.64
N ILE A 29 0.33 1.32 -3.86
CA ILE A 29 0.22 -0.04 -3.31
C ILE A 29 0.17 0.08 -1.79
N THR A 30 -0.94 -0.37 -1.22
CA THR A 30 -1.20 -0.29 0.21
C THR A 30 -1.12 -1.68 0.82
N LEU A 31 -0.17 -1.89 1.71
CA LEU A 31 -0.02 -3.16 2.41
C LEU A 31 -1.00 -3.22 3.58
N VAL A 32 -1.79 -4.28 3.65
CA VAL A 32 -2.72 -4.54 4.76
C VAL A 32 -2.42 -5.88 5.42
N VAL A 33 -2.84 -6.05 6.67
CA VAL A 33 -2.73 -7.32 7.40
C VAL A 33 -4.12 -7.75 7.85
N SER A 34 -4.53 -8.95 7.49
CA SER A 34 -5.85 -9.49 7.83
C SER A 34 -5.93 -10.08 9.23
N ASP A 35 -4.78 -10.48 9.81
CA ASP A 35 -4.66 -11.01 11.16
C ASP A 35 -4.11 -9.98 12.17
N ASP A 36 -4.97 -9.53 13.08
CA ASP A 36 -4.63 -8.57 14.13
C ASP A 36 -3.61 -9.12 15.13
N ASN A 37 -3.59 -10.42 15.40
CA ASN A 37 -2.61 -11.03 16.31
C ASN A 37 -1.22 -11.00 15.68
N LEU A 38 -1.13 -11.32 14.38
CA LEU A 38 0.11 -11.21 13.64
C LEU A 38 0.58 -9.76 13.54
N LEU A 39 -0.34 -8.82 13.29
CA LEU A 39 -0.01 -7.40 13.27
C LEU A 39 0.53 -6.92 14.62
N LYS A 40 -0.11 -7.34 15.73
CA LYS A 40 0.37 -7.08 17.09
C LYS A 40 1.78 -7.64 17.31
N GLN A 41 2.03 -8.88 16.93
CA GLN A 41 3.36 -9.50 17.02
C GLN A 41 4.40 -8.72 16.22
N ARG A 42 4.07 -8.28 14.99
CA ARG A 42 4.96 -7.49 14.14
C ARG A 42 5.27 -6.11 14.70
N VAL A 43 4.31 -5.46 15.36
CA VAL A 43 4.51 -4.13 16.00
C VAL A 43 5.34 -4.24 17.27
N LEU A 44 5.12 -5.29 18.07
CA LEU A 44 5.83 -5.49 19.34
C LEU A 44 7.17 -6.23 19.21
N GLY A 45 7.39 -6.89 18.07
CA GLY A 45 8.59 -7.67 17.77
C GLY A 45 9.84 -6.82 17.53
N PRO A 46 10.92 -7.44 17.04
CA PRO A 46 12.18 -6.75 16.76
C PRO A 46 12.01 -5.82 15.56
N ARG A 47 11.58 -4.59 15.83
CA ARG A 47 11.49 -3.48 14.87
C ARG A 47 12.33 -2.31 15.34
N ASP A 48 12.98 -1.67 14.39
CA ASP A 48 13.80 -0.47 14.58
C ASP A 48 12.98 0.84 14.49
N SER A 49 11.65 0.74 14.26
CA SER A 49 10.80 1.87 13.92
C SER A 49 10.34 2.73 15.12
N GLY A 50 10.70 2.37 16.36
CA GLY A 50 10.31 3.08 17.60
C GLY A 50 8.80 3.07 17.95
N PHE A 51 7.92 2.87 16.97
CA PHE A 51 6.47 2.82 17.14
C PHE A 51 6.03 1.45 17.68
N ARG A 52 5.53 1.44 18.94
CA ARG A 52 5.11 0.21 19.64
C ARG A 52 3.63 0.18 20.02
N ASN A 53 2.83 1.16 19.59
CA ASN A 53 1.40 1.20 19.91
C ASN A 53 0.62 0.25 18.96
N PHE A 54 0.46 -1.00 19.38
CA PHE A 54 -0.22 -2.01 18.58
C PHE A 54 -1.72 -1.75 18.43
N GLU A 55 -2.38 -1.09 19.40
CA GLU A 55 -3.80 -0.77 19.34
C GLU A 55 -4.07 0.20 18.20
N ARG A 56 -3.29 1.29 18.12
CA ARG A 56 -3.37 2.26 17.02
C ARG A 56 -2.99 1.64 15.68
N ALA A 57 -2.03 0.71 15.66
CA ALA A 57 -1.68 0.00 14.42
C ALA A 57 -2.83 -0.87 13.90
N ILE A 58 -3.50 -1.60 14.79
CA ILE A 58 -4.67 -2.42 14.45
C ILE A 58 -5.82 -1.54 13.97
N GLU A 59 -6.12 -0.45 14.70
CA GLU A 59 -7.16 0.50 14.31
C GLU A 59 -6.90 1.09 12.92
N CYS A 60 -5.69 1.60 12.68
CA CYS A 60 -5.29 2.15 11.39
C CYS A 60 -5.40 1.11 10.27
N ASN A 61 -4.89 -0.10 10.49
CA ASN A 61 -4.96 -1.17 9.51
C ASN A 61 -6.41 -1.60 9.20
N ARG A 62 -7.31 -1.65 10.20
CA ARG A 62 -8.72 -1.93 9.99
C ARG A 62 -9.40 -0.83 9.16
N ASN A 63 -9.14 0.44 9.49
CA ASN A 63 -9.67 1.58 8.73
C ASN A 63 -9.20 1.54 7.28
N ILE A 64 -7.90 1.30 7.05
CA ILE A 64 -7.34 1.17 5.70
C ILE A 64 -7.98 0.00 4.96
N ARG A 65 -8.20 -1.16 5.60
CA ARG A 65 -8.86 -2.30 4.96
C ARG A 65 -10.28 -1.96 4.52
N GLN A 66 -11.04 -1.29 5.37
CA GLN A 66 -12.46 -1.01 5.17
C GLN A 66 -12.75 0.17 4.24
N ARG A 67 -11.85 1.16 4.13
CA ARG A 67 -12.09 2.32 3.26
C ARG A 67 -12.15 1.92 1.79
N SER A 68 -12.82 2.72 0.97
CA SER A 68 -12.77 2.57 -0.48
C SER A 68 -11.36 2.74 -1.03
N LEU A 69 -11.08 2.13 -2.18
CA LEU A 69 -9.82 2.33 -2.89
C LEU A 69 -9.72 3.77 -3.40
N CYS A 70 -8.53 4.36 -3.28
CA CYS A 70 -8.16 5.56 -4.02
C CYS A 70 -7.96 5.23 -5.51
N VAL A 71 -7.92 6.27 -6.35
CA VAL A 71 -7.59 6.13 -7.77
C VAL A 71 -6.20 5.49 -7.91
N HIS A 72 -6.10 4.48 -8.77
CA HIS A 72 -4.89 3.68 -9.00
C HIS A 72 -4.30 3.02 -7.74
N GLU A 73 -5.14 2.72 -6.74
CA GLU A 73 -4.71 1.98 -5.56
C GLU A 73 -4.94 0.47 -5.70
N HIS A 74 -3.94 -0.31 -5.27
CA HIS A 74 -4.03 -1.74 -5.05
C HIS A 74 -3.75 -2.06 -3.57
N LYS A 75 -4.72 -2.67 -2.87
CA LYS A 75 -4.50 -3.19 -1.52
C LYS A 75 -3.95 -4.60 -1.59
N LEU A 76 -2.75 -4.81 -1.06
CA LEU A 76 -2.09 -6.09 -1.01
C LEU A 76 -2.14 -6.65 0.42
N ASP A 77 -2.78 -7.81 0.59
CA ASP A 77 -2.73 -8.54 1.86
C ASP A 77 -1.33 -9.10 2.08
N ASN A 78 -0.69 -8.63 3.14
CA ASN A 78 0.67 -8.94 3.51
C ASN A 78 0.74 -9.85 4.77
N THR A 79 -0.36 -10.52 5.12
CA THR A 79 -0.44 -11.35 6.34
C THR A 79 0.61 -12.45 6.32
N ASN A 80 0.61 -13.32 5.31
CA ASN A 80 1.46 -14.51 5.31
C ASN A 80 2.71 -14.39 4.44
N HIS A 81 3.06 -13.18 4.02
CA HIS A 81 4.21 -12.94 3.16
C HIS A 81 5.45 -12.55 3.96
N THR A 82 6.58 -13.14 3.56
CA THR A 82 7.91 -12.64 3.89
C THR A 82 8.19 -11.36 3.10
N PRO A 83 9.12 -10.49 3.55
CA PRO A 83 9.46 -9.28 2.81
C PRO A 83 9.82 -9.52 1.34
N ARG A 84 10.49 -10.65 1.03
CA ARG A 84 10.84 -11.03 -0.33
C ARG A 84 9.59 -11.32 -1.17
N GLN A 85 8.67 -12.14 -0.65
CA GLN A 85 7.41 -12.47 -1.33
C GLN A 85 6.55 -11.22 -1.55
N THR A 86 6.48 -10.33 -0.57
CA THR A 86 5.78 -9.04 -0.72
C THR A 86 6.38 -8.22 -1.85
N ALA A 87 7.72 -8.12 -1.91
CA ALA A 87 8.41 -7.37 -2.95
C ALA A 87 8.18 -7.97 -4.34
N ASP A 88 8.25 -9.30 -4.47
CA ASP A 88 8.01 -9.99 -5.74
C ASP A 88 6.56 -9.76 -6.22
N GLN A 89 5.56 -9.77 -5.32
CA GLN A 89 4.17 -9.43 -5.66
C GLN A 89 3.99 -7.96 -6.04
N VAL A 90 4.65 -7.04 -5.34
CA VAL A 90 4.64 -5.60 -5.67
C VAL A 90 5.17 -5.39 -7.09
N LEU A 91 6.27 -6.05 -7.45
CA LEU A 91 6.84 -5.98 -8.80
C LEU A 91 5.87 -6.51 -9.85
N GLN A 92 5.20 -7.64 -9.59
CA GLN A 92 4.19 -8.17 -10.49
C GLN A 92 3.03 -7.19 -10.72
N ILE A 93 2.54 -6.52 -9.66
CA ILE A 93 1.47 -5.51 -9.79
C ILE A 93 1.95 -4.31 -10.63
N ILE A 94 3.22 -3.91 -10.48
CA ILE A 94 3.82 -2.84 -11.27
C ILE A 94 3.89 -3.23 -12.75
N ASP A 95 4.35 -4.45 -13.05
CA ASP A 95 4.45 -4.96 -14.43
C ASP A 95 3.07 -5.01 -15.09
N ASP A 96 2.06 -5.55 -14.39
CA ASP A 96 0.68 -5.58 -14.87
C ASP A 96 0.10 -4.19 -15.12
N PHE A 97 0.41 -3.23 -14.25
CA PHE A 97 -0.02 -1.84 -14.42
C PHE A 97 0.64 -1.22 -15.66
N CYS A 98 1.93 -1.45 -15.87
CA CYS A 98 2.63 -0.98 -17.06
C CYS A 98 2.07 -1.58 -18.35
N LEU A 99 1.79 -2.89 -18.38
CA LEU A 99 1.32 -3.60 -19.57
C LEU A 99 -0.07 -3.15 -20.03
N ARG A 100 -1.03 -2.97 -19.11
CA ARG A 100 -2.38 -2.50 -19.44
C ARG A 100 -2.38 -1.15 -20.13
N ASN A 101 -1.46 -0.27 -19.72
CA ASN A 101 -1.35 1.09 -20.25
C ASN A 101 -0.56 1.18 -21.58
N ILE A 102 0.14 0.12 -22.00
CA ILE A 102 0.75 0.05 -23.35
C ILE A 102 -0.31 -0.26 -24.41
N SER A 103 -1.31 -1.07 -24.07
CA SER A 103 -2.39 -1.43 -25.00
C SER A 103 -3.30 -0.25 -25.37
N ASP A 104 -3.42 0.75 -24.49
CA ASP A 104 -4.22 1.97 -24.74
C ASP A 104 -3.45 3.02 -25.56
N TYR A 105 -2.13 2.88 -25.74
CA TYR A 105 -1.31 3.78 -26.56
C TYR A 105 -1.28 3.40 -28.06
N HIS A 106 -1.80 2.23 -28.42
CA HIS A 106 -1.86 1.73 -29.79
C HIS A 106 -3.26 1.73 -30.41
N LYS A 107 -4.21 2.47 -29.80
CA LYS A 107 -5.52 2.80 -30.39
C LYS A 107 -5.62 4.30 -30.61
#